data_AF-A0A5N7W1K4-F1
#
_entry.id   AF-A0A5N7W1K4-F1
#
_cell.length_a   1.000
_cell.length_b   1.000
_cell.length_c   1.000
_cell.angle_alpha   90.00
_cell.angle_beta   90.00
_cell.angle_gamma   90.00
#
_symmetry.space_group_name_H-M   'P 1'
#
loop_
_entity.id
_entity.type
_entity.pdbx_description
1 polymer ?
#
loop_
_entity_poly.entity_id
_entity_poly.type
_entity_poly.pdbx_seq_one_letter_code
_entity_poly.pdbx_strand_id
1 'polypeptide(L)'
;MNILSWNVQWCCGMDGQVSVERIVRHALQMGEQAGGLDVLCLQEIAVNYPDLQGHPGDQPAELKALLPGWQIVFGASVDEFTSRGHQSFGNLVATRLPLLQLQHHPLPMPADADVRCMQRMCSVVTVADAALGPVRIMTTHLEYFSKRQRMAQAGALRDLQMQACALADAPPQPASDGSPYQTKPHTRHAVLCGDFNFEPHEPEYAVLSAPWAAGEQGCLQAGQWRNSWDLLHPGQPQPPTFRLVDRTWGAEPGACDLLWVSDSLCQHVQAWRVDSTTEASDHQPVMLTLG
;
A
#
# COMPACT_ATOMS: atom_id res chain seq x y z
N MET A 1 15.66 -3.44 4.80
CA MET A 1 14.29 -3.80 4.40
C MET A 1 13.98 -3.28 3.00
N ASN A 2 13.68 -4.16 2.06
CA ASN A 2 13.21 -3.84 0.70
C ASN A 2 11.70 -4.08 0.60
N ILE A 3 10.95 -3.03 0.24
CA ILE A 3 9.49 -3.01 0.15
C ILE A 3 9.11 -2.67 -1.28
N LEU A 4 8.37 -3.55 -1.96
CA LEU A 4 7.85 -3.31 -3.31
C LEU A 4 6.34 -3.09 -3.25
N SER A 5 5.85 -2.06 -3.92
CA SER A 5 4.43 -1.80 -4.12
C SER A 5 4.09 -1.86 -5.60
N TRP A 6 2.96 -2.49 -5.93
CA TRP A 6 2.52 -2.62 -7.31
C TRP A 6 1.00 -2.79 -7.42
N ASN A 7 0.33 -1.89 -8.14
CA ASN A 7 -1.00 -2.18 -8.68
C ASN A 7 -0.83 -3.18 -9.83
N VAL A 8 -1.45 -4.35 -9.71
CA VAL A 8 -1.25 -5.45 -10.66
C VAL A 8 -2.42 -5.68 -11.59
N GLN A 9 -3.46 -4.84 -11.55
CA GLN A 9 -4.64 -4.94 -12.41
C GLN A 9 -5.19 -6.37 -12.42
N TRP A 10 -5.50 -6.92 -11.24
CA TRP A 10 -5.87 -8.33 -11.05
C TRP A 10 -4.95 -9.29 -11.82
N CYS A 11 -3.65 -9.03 -11.78
CA CYS A 11 -2.58 -9.76 -12.47
C CYS A 11 -2.75 -9.88 -13.99
N CYS A 12 -3.60 -9.04 -14.60
CA CYS A 12 -3.83 -8.97 -16.04
C CYS A 12 -2.78 -8.05 -16.66
N GLY A 13 -1.93 -8.62 -17.52
CA GLY A 13 -0.91 -7.85 -18.21
C GLY A 13 -1.47 -7.09 -19.40
N MET A 14 -0.61 -6.29 -20.02
CA MET A 14 -0.94 -5.60 -21.27
C MET A 14 -1.21 -6.55 -22.45
N ASP A 15 -0.83 -7.83 -22.31
CA ASP A 15 -1.17 -8.93 -23.21
C ASP A 15 -2.60 -9.48 -23.02
N GLY A 16 -3.35 -8.95 -22.05
CA GLY A 16 -4.71 -9.36 -21.73
C GLY A 16 -4.82 -10.71 -21.02
N GLN A 17 -3.69 -11.30 -20.60
CA GLN A 17 -3.64 -12.57 -19.89
C GLN A 17 -3.44 -12.35 -18.40
N VAL A 18 -4.22 -13.04 -17.57
CA VAL A 18 -4.03 -13.08 -16.12
C VAL A 18 -2.91 -14.08 -15.79
N SER A 19 -1.88 -13.62 -15.08
CA SER A 19 -0.79 -14.48 -14.61
C SER A 19 -0.22 -13.98 -13.28
N VAL A 20 -0.66 -14.60 -12.18
CA VAL A 20 -0.10 -14.34 -10.84
C VAL A 20 1.38 -14.71 -10.79
N GLU A 21 1.76 -15.79 -11.49
CA GLU A 21 3.16 -16.24 -11.58
C GLU A 21 4.07 -15.17 -12.21
N ARG A 22 3.63 -14.48 -13.27
CA ARG A 22 4.38 -13.39 -13.90
C ARG A 22 4.65 -12.26 -12.91
N ILE A 23 3.64 -11.86 -12.13
CA ILE A 23 3.77 -10.82 -11.11
C ILE A 23 4.78 -11.24 -10.03
N VAL A 24 4.64 -12.45 -9.47
CA VAL A 24 5.55 -12.95 -8.43
C VAL A 24 6.99 -13.03 -8.94
N ARG A 25 7.19 -13.61 -10.13
CA ARG A 25 8.52 -13.75 -10.73
C ARG A 25 9.19 -12.39 -10.93
N HIS A 26 8.45 -11.42 -11.45
CA HIS A 26 8.97 -10.07 -11.69
C HIS A 26 9.32 -9.35 -10.38
N ALA A 27 8.43 -9.39 -9.39
CA ALA A 27 8.68 -8.77 -8.08
C ALA A 27 9.90 -9.38 -7.37
N LEU A 28 10.04 -10.71 -7.40
CA LEU A 28 11.21 -11.39 -6.82
C LEU A 28 12.50 -11.07 -7.57
N GLN A 29 12.46 -10.96 -8.89
CA GLN A 29 13.61 -10.56 -9.71
C GLN A 29 14.07 -9.13 -9.39
N MET A 30 13.14 -8.17 -9.30
CA MET A 30 13.48 -6.80 -8.84
C MET A 30 14.08 -6.83 -7.43
N GLY A 31 13.49 -7.64 -6.54
CA GLY A 31 14.01 -7.89 -5.20
C GLY A 31 15.46 -8.35 -5.19
N GLU A 32 15.75 -9.41 -5.95
CA GLU A 32 17.10 -10.01 -6.06
C GLU A 32 18.14 -8.98 -6.51
N GLN A 33 17.80 -8.13 -7.49
CA GLN A 33 18.65 -7.03 -7.96
C GLN A 33 18.94 -5.97 -6.88
N ALA A 34 18.18 -5.95 -5.78
CA ALA A 34 18.36 -5.06 -4.64
C ALA A 34 18.80 -5.80 -3.36
N GLY A 35 19.23 -7.08 -3.46
CA GLY A 35 19.68 -7.88 -2.32
C GLY A 35 18.58 -8.70 -1.63
N GLY A 36 17.42 -8.85 -2.27
CA GLY A 36 16.27 -9.64 -1.84
C GLY A 36 15.04 -8.78 -1.49
N LEU A 37 13.81 -9.26 -1.72
CA LEU A 37 12.56 -8.54 -1.40
C LEU A 37 12.00 -8.95 -0.04
N ASP A 38 11.75 -8.05 0.91
CA ASP A 38 11.26 -8.38 2.26
C ASP A 38 9.74 -8.33 2.37
N VAL A 39 9.14 -7.36 1.68
CA VAL A 39 7.70 -7.09 1.71
C VAL A 39 7.21 -6.76 0.30
N LEU A 40 6.12 -7.40 -0.11
CA LEU A 40 5.41 -7.18 -1.37
C LEU A 40 4.00 -6.71 -1.08
N CYS A 41 3.66 -5.50 -1.53
CA CYS A 41 2.36 -4.88 -1.38
C CYS A 41 1.67 -4.80 -2.75
N LEU A 42 0.56 -5.51 -2.92
CA LEU A 42 -0.18 -5.55 -4.18
C LEU A 42 -1.54 -4.87 -4.03
N GLN A 43 -1.94 -4.11 -5.04
CA GLN A 43 -3.29 -3.56 -5.19
C GLN A 43 -4.03 -4.32 -6.30
N GLU A 44 -5.36 -4.27 -6.27
CA GLU A 44 -6.23 -4.90 -7.26
C GLU A 44 -6.18 -6.43 -7.31
N ILE A 45 -6.05 -7.07 -6.15
CA ILE A 45 -6.13 -8.52 -6.04
C ILE A 45 -7.59 -8.96 -6.00
N ALA A 46 -7.95 -9.90 -6.89
CA ALA A 46 -9.31 -10.37 -7.09
C ALA A 46 -9.51 -11.84 -6.65
N VAL A 47 -10.73 -12.11 -6.18
CA VAL A 47 -11.27 -13.46 -5.95
C VAL A 47 -12.61 -13.54 -6.66
N ASN A 48 -12.72 -14.50 -7.60
CA ASN A 48 -13.97 -14.84 -8.28
C ASN A 48 -14.62 -13.66 -9.03
N TYR A 49 -13.88 -13.00 -9.92
CA TYR A 49 -14.41 -11.95 -10.81
C TYR A 49 -14.41 -12.42 -12.28
N PRO A 50 -15.32 -13.34 -12.68
CA PRO A 50 -15.27 -13.99 -13.98
C PRO A 50 -15.52 -13.07 -15.17
N ASP A 51 -16.07 -11.87 -14.97
CA ASP A 51 -16.32 -10.92 -16.08
C ASP A 51 -15.14 -9.95 -16.30
N LEU A 52 -14.13 -9.95 -15.43
CA LEU A 52 -12.89 -9.21 -15.68
C LEU A 52 -12.11 -9.88 -16.81
N GLN A 53 -11.38 -9.08 -17.57
CA GLN A 53 -10.52 -9.57 -18.65
C GLN A 53 -9.56 -10.64 -18.14
N GLY A 54 -9.48 -11.75 -18.86
CA GLY A 54 -8.63 -12.89 -18.50
C GLY A 54 -9.18 -13.76 -17.36
N HIS A 55 -10.38 -13.47 -16.84
CA HIS A 55 -11.13 -14.33 -15.92
C HIS A 55 -10.35 -14.73 -14.64
N PRO A 56 -9.93 -13.76 -13.80
CA PRO A 56 -9.11 -14.04 -12.62
C PRO A 56 -9.78 -15.02 -11.64
N GLY A 57 -8.97 -15.96 -11.13
CA GLY A 57 -9.36 -16.98 -10.17
C GLY A 57 -9.31 -16.52 -8.71
N ASP A 58 -8.65 -17.32 -7.86
CA ASP A 58 -8.37 -17.01 -6.45
C ASP A 58 -6.90 -16.60 -6.31
N GLN A 59 -6.66 -15.30 -6.54
CA GLN A 59 -5.30 -14.78 -6.59
C GLN A 59 -4.56 -14.82 -5.25
N PRO A 60 -5.21 -14.59 -4.08
CA PRO A 60 -4.60 -14.85 -2.79
C PRO A 60 -4.10 -16.30 -2.62
N ALA A 61 -4.89 -17.29 -3.06
CA ALA A 61 -4.48 -18.70 -3.00
C ALA A 61 -3.31 -19.01 -3.94
N GLU A 62 -3.33 -18.47 -5.17
CA GLU A 62 -2.22 -18.59 -6.13
C GLU A 62 -0.93 -17.95 -5.60
N LEU A 63 -1.02 -16.73 -5.04
CA LEU A 63 0.12 -16.02 -4.43
C LEU A 63 0.72 -16.83 -3.27
N LYS A 64 -0.12 -17.44 -2.43
CA LYS A 64 0.32 -18.30 -1.33
C LYS A 64 1.05 -19.55 -1.83
N ALA A 65 0.64 -20.12 -2.95
CA ALA A 65 1.33 -21.26 -3.55
C ALA A 65 2.68 -20.87 -4.16
N LEU A 66 2.77 -19.66 -4.75
CA LEU A 66 3.95 -19.16 -5.44
C LEU A 66 5.01 -18.52 -4.53
N LEU A 67 4.65 -18.16 -3.30
CA LEU A 67 5.55 -17.53 -2.32
C LEU A 67 5.73 -18.42 -1.07
N PRO A 68 6.35 -19.62 -1.20
CA PRO A 68 6.57 -20.50 -0.06
C PRO A 68 7.44 -19.81 1.00
N GLY A 69 7.04 -19.94 2.26
CA GLY A 69 7.73 -19.30 3.39
C GLY A 69 7.36 -17.84 3.63
N TRP A 70 6.52 -17.24 2.79
CA TRP A 70 5.97 -15.92 3.02
C TRP A 70 4.63 -16.00 3.76
N GLN A 71 4.39 -15.03 4.64
CA GLN A 71 3.08 -14.79 5.21
C GLN A 71 2.27 -13.95 4.22
N ILE A 72 1.10 -14.44 3.83
CA ILE A 72 0.18 -13.76 2.90
C ILE A 72 -1.02 -13.23 3.67
N VAL A 73 -1.32 -11.95 3.47
CA VAL A 73 -2.44 -11.25 4.09
C VAL A 73 -3.25 -10.56 3.00
N PHE A 74 -4.51 -10.96 2.86
CA PHE A 74 -5.44 -10.32 1.93
C PHE A 74 -6.45 -9.46 2.71
N GLY A 75 -6.52 -8.19 2.34
CA GLY A 75 -7.51 -7.23 2.85
C GLY A 75 -8.51 -6.86 1.78
N ALA A 76 -9.69 -7.48 1.82
CA ALA A 76 -10.79 -7.19 0.90
C ALA A 76 -11.36 -5.79 1.19
N SER A 77 -11.34 -4.89 0.20
CA SER A 77 -12.05 -3.62 0.25
C SER A 77 -13.50 -3.77 -0.23
N VAL A 78 -13.72 -4.70 -1.15
CA VAL A 78 -15.03 -5.20 -1.57
C VAL A 78 -15.10 -6.66 -1.15
N ASP A 79 -16.17 -7.05 -0.44
CA ASP A 79 -16.36 -8.41 0.06
C ASP A 79 -17.86 -8.76 0.03
N GLU A 80 -18.29 -9.42 -1.02
CA GLU A 80 -19.70 -9.52 -1.40
C GLU A 80 -20.14 -10.96 -1.69
N PHE A 81 -21.39 -11.26 -1.38
CA PHE A 81 -22.02 -12.55 -1.68
C PHE A 81 -23.02 -12.36 -2.81
N THR A 82 -22.65 -12.77 -4.02
CA THR A 82 -23.49 -12.59 -5.22
C THR A 82 -24.10 -13.91 -5.68
N SER A 83 -24.96 -13.86 -6.70
CA SER A 83 -25.52 -15.07 -7.32
C SER A 83 -24.45 -15.95 -7.98
N ARG A 84 -23.23 -15.41 -8.18
CA ARG A 84 -22.07 -16.14 -8.72
C ARG A 84 -21.10 -16.61 -7.63
N GLY A 85 -21.47 -16.46 -6.35
CA GLY A 85 -20.67 -16.84 -5.19
C GLY A 85 -20.05 -15.64 -4.48
N HIS A 86 -19.13 -15.95 -3.57
CA HIS A 86 -18.36 -14.94 -2.84
C HIS A 86 -17.38 -14.27 -3.80
N GLN A 87 -17.35 -12.94 -3.82
CA GLN A 87 -16.44 -12.12 -4.63
C GLN A 87 -15.73 -11.14 -3.70
N SER A 88 -14.41 -11.07 -3.82
CA SER A 88 -13.60 -10.16 -3.00
C SER A 88 -12.55 -9.46 -3.84
N PHE A 89 -12.34 -8.18 -3.58
CA PHE A 89 -11.35 -7.36 -4.28
C PHE A 89 -10.66 -6.45 -3.29
N GLY A 90 -9.33 -6.29 -3.39
CA GLY A 90 -8.63 -5.40 -2.46
C GLY A 90 -7.11 -5.46 -2.56
N ASN A 91 -6.47 -5.27 -1.41
CA ASN A 91 -5.02 -5.17 -1.28
C ASN A 91 -4.46 -6.45 -0.67
N LEU A 92 -3.21 -6.77 -0.98
CA LEU A 92 -2.50 -7.91 -0.41
C LEU A 92 -1.12 -7.49 0.05
N VAL A 93 -0.71 -7.99 1.22
CA VAL A 93 0.67 -7.89 1.70
C VAL A 93 1.23 -9.30 1.83
N ALA A 94 2.35 -9.55 1.18
CA ALA A 94 3.18 -10.73 1.40
C ALA A 94 4.47 -10.30 2.09
N THR A 95 4.90 -11.02 3.13
CA THR A 95 6.19 -10.73 3.78
C THR A 95 6.89 -11.99 4.28
N ARG A 96 8.23 -11.97 4.28
CA ARG A 96 9.08 -12.96 4.95
C ARG A 96 9.54 -12.54 6.34
N LEU A 97 9.23 -11.31 6.75
CA LEU A 97 9.53 -10.80 8.09
C LEU A 97 8.49 -11.30 9.09
N PRO A 98 8.84 -11.48 10.38
CA PRO A 98 7.88 -11.86 11.40
C PRO A 98 6.73 -10.85 11.49
N LEU A 99 5.51 -11.29 11.17
CA LEU A 99 4.29 -10.50 11.33
C LEU A 99 3.89 -10.44 12.80
N LEU A 100 3.84 -9.23 13.35
CA LEU A 100 3.49 -8.97 14.75
C LEU A 100 2.02 -8.60 14.93
N GLN A 101 1.44 -7.86 13.98
CA GLN A 101 0.05 -7.43 14.04
C GLN A 101 -0.51 -7.16 12.66
N LEU A 102 -1.80 -7.41 12.49
CA LEU A 102 -2.58 -7.11 11.29
C LEU A 102 -3.82 -6.31 11.65
N GLN A 103 -4.07 -5.23 10.91
CA GLN A 103 -5.32 -4.47 10.95
C GLN A 103 -5.76 -4.07 9.54
N HIS A 104 -7.06 -4.07 9.29
CA HIS A 104 -7.66 -3.61 8.05
C HIS A 104 -8.60 -2.45 8.38
N HIS A 105 -8.37 -1.30 7.74
CA HIS A 105 -9.15 -0.08 7.97
C HIS A 105 -9.95 0.24 6.71
N PRO A 106 -11.29 0.12 6.72
CA PRO A 106 -12.11 0.73 5.70
C PRO A 106 -11.85 2.24 5.65
N LEU A 107 -11.57 2.77 4.47
CA LEU A 107 -11.37 4.21 4.31
C LEU A 107 -12.72 4.91 4.06
N PRO A 108 -12.84 6.21 4.37
CA PRO A 108 -14.09 6.93 4.15
C PRO A 108 -14.58 6.85 2.69
N MET A 109 -15.89 6.63 2.55
CA MET A 109 -16.60 6.60 1.27
C MET A 109 -17.80 7.57 1.32
N PRO A 110 -17.57 8.90 1.47
CA PRO A 110 -18.67 9.85 1.47
C PRO A 110 -19.47 9.76 0.17
N ALA A 111 -20.79 9.89 0.29
CA ALA A 111 -21.68 9.88 -0.87
C ALA A 111 -21.29 10.96 -1.89
N ASP A 112 -21.23 10.56 -3.15
CA ASP A 112 -20.98 11.40 -4.30
C ASP A 112 -21.93 10.97 -5.42
N ALA A 113 -22.98 11.74 -5.64
CA ALA A 113 -24.09 11.34 -6.49
C ALA A 113 -23.63 11.15 -7.94
N ASP A 114 -24.15 10.12 -8.59
CA ASP A 114 -23.89 9.79 -10.01
C ASP A 114 -22.42 9.45 -10.35
N VAL A 115 -21.56 9.27 -9.35
CA VAL A 115 -20.16 8.87 -9.54
C VAL A 115 -19.99 7.37 -9.27
N ARG A 116 -19.46 6.64 -10.25
CA ARG A 116 -19.03 5.24 -10.07
C ARG A 116 -17.96 5.20 -8.98
N CYS A 117 -18.13 4.37 -7.96
CA CYS A 117 -17.15 4.25 -6.88
C CYS A 117 -17.26 2.86 -6.23
N MET A 118 -16.31 2.55 -5.36
CA MET A 118 -16.31 1.32 -4.56
C MET A 118 -15.63 1.60 -3.22
N GLN A 119 -15.92 0.78 -2.22
CA GLN A 119 -15.26 0.85 -0.91
C GLN A 119 -13.75 0.63 -1.08
N ARG A 120 -12.96 1.49 -0.43
CA ARG A 120 -11.49 1.42 -0.38
C ARG A 120 -11.02 1.10 1.03
N MET A 121 -9.80 0.60 1.17
CA MET A 121 -9.28 0.19 2.47
C MET A 121 -7.76 0.37 2.55
N CYS A 122 -7.24 0.49 3.77
CA CYS A 122 -5.82 0.42 4.09
C CYS A 122 -5.53 -0.81 4.95
N SER A 123 -4.62 -1.67 4.49
CA SER A 123 -4.11 -2.80 5.29
C SER A 123 -2.84 -2.37 6.01
N VAL A 124 -2.80 -2.55 7.32
CA VAL A 124 -1.68 -2.20 8.20
C VAL A 124 -1.09 -3.49 8.76
N VAL A 125 0.09 -3.86 8.28
CA VAL A 125 0.86 -5.03 8.71
C VAL A 125 2.06 -4.55 9.51
N THR A 126 2.10 -4.83 10.81
CA THR A 126 3.27 -4.55 11.63
C THR A 126 4.23 -5.74 11.53
N VAL A 127 5.42 -5.51 11.00
CA VAL A 127 6.48 -6.52 10.87
C VAL A 127 7.64 -6.20 11.81
N ALA A 128 8.40 -7.22 12.20
CA ALA A 128 9.67 -7.06 12.92
C ALA A 128 10.85 -7.02 11.94
N ASP A 129 11.56 -5.91 11.89
CA ASP A 129 12.85 -5.79 11.21
C ASP A 129 14.00 -5.96 12.22
N ALA A 130 15.08 -6.59 11.80
CA ALA A 130 16.23 -6.84 12.68
C ALA A 130 16.99 -5.56 13.07
N ALA A 131 17.00 -4.54 12.21
CA ALA A 131 17.69 -3.27 12.44
C ALA A 131 16.73 -2.17 12.91
N LEU A 132 15.53 -2.09 12.33
CA LEU A 132 14.55 -1.03 12.60
C LEU A 132 13.58 -1.37 13.73
N GLY A 133 13.52 -2.64 14.18
CA GLY A 133 12.49 -3.10 15.11
C GLY A 133 11.11 -3.15 14.46
N PRO A 134 10.01 -2.90 15.20
CA PRO A 134 8.67 -2.93 14.63
C PRO A 134 8.45 -1.80 13.61
N VAL A 135 7.97 -2.16 12.42
CA VAL A 135 7.61 -1.22 11.35
C VAL A 135 6.20 -1.53 10.85
N ARG A 136 5.35 -0.51 10.73
CA ARG A 136 4.03 -0.65 10.07
C ARG A 136 4.18 -0.50 8.56
N ILE A 137 3.85 -1.55 7.83
CA ILE A 137 3.68 -1.50 6.37
C ILE A 137 2.20 -1.29 6.08
N MET A 138 1.88 -0.14 5.51
CA MET A 138 0.53 0.26 5.16
C MET A 138 0.39 0.19 3.64
N THR A 139 -0.57 -0.59 3.15
CA THR A 139 -0.89 -0.67 1.71
C THR A 139 -2.32 -0.24 1.45
N THR A 140 -2.51 0.55 0.40
CA THR A 140 -3.81 1.14 0.05
C THR A 140 -4.00 1.23 -1.46
N HIS A 141 -5.25 1.34 -1.90
CA HIS A 141 -5.62 1.77 -3.24
C HIS A 141 -6.76 2.77 -3.09
N LEU A 142 -6.51 4.04 -3.43
CA LEU A 142 -7.49 5.11 -3.26
C LEU A 142 -8.51 5.13 -4.41
N GLU A 143 -9.60 5.84 -4.20
CA GLU A 143 -10.70 5.88 -5.17
C GLU A 143 -10.26 6.55 -6.50
N TYR A 144 -10.74 6.07 -7.66
CA TYR A 144 -10.34 6.60 -8.96
C TYR A 144 -11.25 7.70 -9.53
N PHE A 145 -12.57 7.60 -9.41
CA PHE A 145 -13.52 8.51 -10.05
C PHE A 145 -13.95 9.72 -9.19
N SER A 146 -14.20 9.52 -7.91
CA SER A 146 -14.60 10.51 -6.91
C SER A 146 -13.41 11.14 -6.19
N LYS A 147 -13.06 12.36 -6.63
CA LYS A 147 -12.13 13.24 -5.90
C LYS A 147 -12.58 13.51 -4.46
N ARG A 148 -13.89 13.59 -4.22
CA ARG A 148 -14.45 13.79 -2.87
C ARG A 148 -14.07 12.63 -1.94
N GLN A 149 -14.23 11.39 -2.41
CA GLN A 149 -13.85 10.22 -1.63
C GLN A 149 -12.34 10.17 -1.43
N ARG A 150 -11.54 10.35 -2.50
CA ARG A 150 -10.07 10.40 -2.38
C ARG A 150 -9.58 11.41 -1.34
N MET A 151 -10.10 12.62 -1.33
CA MET A 151 -9.73 13.66 -0.36
C MET A 151 -9.99 13.21 1.08
N ALA A 152 -11.15 12.58 1.34
CA ALA A 152 -11.47 12.04 2.66
C ALA A 152 -10.56 10.86 3.04
N GLN A 153 -10.17 10.04 2.05
CA GLN A 153 -9.26 8.91 2.25
C GLN A 153 -7.83 9.35 2.56
N ALA A 154 -7.31 10.37 1.86
CA ALA A 154 -6.02 10.99 2.15
C ALA A 154 -5.94 11.52 3.58
N GLY A 155 -7.00 12.20 4.04
CA GLY A 155 -7.11 12.65 5.43
C GLY A 155 -7.11 11.49 6.43
N ALA A 156 -7.89 10.44 6.17
CA ALA A 156 -7.94 9.26 7.05
C ALA A 156 -6.58 8.55 7.16
N LEU A 157 -5.80 8.48 6.08
CA LEU A 157 -4.45 7.89 6.11
C LEU A 157 -3.47 8.73 6.95
N ARG A 158 -3.60 10.06 6.92
CA ARG A 158 -2.87 10.95 7.83
C ARG A 158 -3.29 10.71 9.29
N ASP A 159 -4.60 10.61 9.55
CA ASP A 159 -5.13 10.35 10.90
C ASP A 159 -4.65 9.01 11.47
N LEU A 160 -4.60 7.95 10.65
CA LEU A 160 -4.07 6.64 11.07
C LEU A 160 -2.62 6.73 11.55
N GLN A 161 -1.79 7.54 10.89
CA GLN A 161 -0.40 7.74 11.29
C GLN A 161 -0.30 8.54 12.59
N MET A 162 -1.09 9.61 12.73
CA MET A 162 -1.16 10.41 13.95
C MET A 162 -1.57 9.54 15.15
N GLN A 163 -2.64 8.75 15.00
CA GLN A 163 -3.12 7.86 16.06
C GLN A 163 -2.05 6.86 16.48
N ALA A 164 -1.36 6.25 15.53
CA ALA A 164 -0.31 5.28 15.83
C ALA A 164 0.93 5.92 16.47
N CYS A 165 1.30 7.14 16.06
CA CYS A 165 2.33 7.93 16.74
C CYS A 165 1.96 8.23 18.19
N ALA A 166 0.73 8.69 18.44
CA ALA A 166 0.25 8.97 19.78
C ALA A 166 0.27 7.70 20.66
N LEU A 167 -0.15 6.56 20.10
CA LEU A 167 -0.13 5.27 20.82
C LEU A 167 1.29 4.75 21.09
N ALA A 168 2.26 5.05 20.22
CA ALA A 168 3.66 4.72 20.45
C ALA A 168 4.30 5.62 21.53
N ASP A 169 3.93 6.89 21.55
CA ASP A 169 4.44 7.85 22.54
C ASP A 169 3.79 7.68 23.93
N ALA A 170 2.54 7.22 23.98
CA ALA A 170 1.77 6.95 25.20
C ALA A 170 1.04 5.59 25.13
N PRO A 171 1.77 4.47 25.27
CA PRO A 171 1.19 3.13 25.13
C PRO A 171 0.20 2.78 26.25
N PRO A 172 -0.71 1.82 26.02
CA PRO A 172 -1.59 1.31 27.07
C PRO A 172 -0.81 0.71 28.25
N GLN A 173 -1.49 0.53 29.38
CA GLN A 173 -0.90 -0.13 30.54
C GLN A 173 -0.34 -1.52 30.16
N PRO A 174 0.90 -1.85 30.56
CA PRO A 174 1.48 -3.16 30.25
C PRO A 174 0.67 -4.32 30.84
N ALA A 175 0.51 -5.38 30.06
CA ALA A 175 -0.14 -6.62 30.46
C ALA A 175 0.53 -7.82 29.78
N SER A 176 0.69 -8.92 30.52
CA SER A 176 1.33 -10.16 30.05
C SER A 176 0.49 -11.40 30.40
N ASP A 177 -0.82 -11.21 30.53
CA ASP A 177 -1.78 -12.23 30.97
C ASP A 177 -2.27 -13.16 29.85
N GLY A 178 -1.75 -13.01 28.63
CA GLY A 178 -2.16 -13.79 27.45
C GLY A 178 -3.53 -13.41 26.88
N SER A 179 -4.20 -12.41 27.46
CA SER A 179 -5.52 -11.95 27.00
C SER A 179 -5.38 -11.02 25.78
N PRO A 180 -6.50 -10.68 25.10
CA PRO A 180 -6.48 -9.62 24.10
C PRO A 180 -5.98 -8.25 24.60
N TYR A 181 -5.89 -8.03 25.93
CA TYR A 181 -5.33 -6.80 26.52
C TYR A 181 -3.80 -6.84 26.67
N GLN A 182 -3.15 -7.98 26.41
CA GLN A 182 -1.70 -8.07 26.49
C GLN A 182 -0.99 -7.00 25.66
N THR A 183 0.20 -6.63 26.10
CA THR A 183 1.06 -5.63 25.47
C THR A 183 1.32 -5.99 24.00
N LYS A 184 1.23 -4.98 23.14
CA LYS A 184 1.45 -5.10 21.69
C LYS A 184 2.57 -4.15 21.28
N PRO A 185 3.30 -4.44 20.18
CA PRO A 185 4.26 -3.48 19.66
C PRO A 185 3.54 -2.23 19.16
N HIS A 186 4.01 -1.07 19.61
CA HIS A 186 3.60 0.24 19.12
C HIS A 186 4.83 0.95 18.57
N THR A 187 4.70 1.54 17.38
CA THR A 187 5.84 2.12 16.67
C THR A 187 5.42 3.35 15.87
N ARG A 188 6.30 4.35 15.86
CA ARG A 188 6.19 5.52 14.98
C ARG A 188 6.65 5.18 13.55
N HIS A 189 7.46 4.13 13.39
CA HIS A 189 7.97 3.67 12.10
C HIS A 189 6.83 3.16 11.22
N ALA A 190 6.61 3.84 10.10
CA ALA A 190 5.64 3.41 9.13
C ALA A 190 6.07 3.75 7.70
N VAL A 191 5.72 2.85 6.79
CA VAL A 191 5.75 3.05 5.34
C VAL A 191 4.32 2.93 4.84
N LEU A 192 3.86 3.91 4.07
CA LEU A 192 2.56 3.90 3.41
C LEU A 192 2.77 3.88 1.90
N CYS A 193 2.24 2.87 1.23
CA CYS A 193 2.48 2.63 -0.18
C CYS A 193 1.23 2.12 -0.91
N GLY A 194 1.23 2.24 -2.23
CA GLY A 194 0.17 1.75 -3.10
C GLY A 194 -0.18 2.75 -4.19
N ASP A 195 -1.32 2.51 -4.83
CA ASP A 195 -1.88 3.37 -5.86
C ASP A 195 -2.80 4.42 -5.22
N PHE A 196 -2.38 5.67 -5.31
CA PHE A 196 -3.10 6.81 -4.73
C PHE A 196 -4.12 7.43 -5.68
N ASN A 197 -4.13 7.06 -6.96
CA ASN A 197 -4.96 7.68 -7.99
C ASN A 197 -4.89 9.23 -8.03
N PHE A 198 -3.79 9.79 -7.54
CA PHE A 198 -3.45 11.20 -7.63
C PHE A 198 -1.95 11.37 -7.86
N GLU A 199 -1.58 12.47 -8.49
CA GLU A 199 -0.18 12.82 -8.76
C GLU A 199 0.36 13.81 -7.69
N PRO A 200 1.69 13.98 -7.53
CA PRO A 200 2.24 14.84 -6.49
C PRO A 200 1.82 16.32 -6.50
N HIS A 201 1.26 16.80 -7.62
CA HIS A 201 0.75 18.17 -7.75
C HIS A 201 -0.74 18.30 -7.40
N GLU A 202 -1.44 17.20 -7.15
CA GLU A 202 -2.87 17.20 -6.82
C GLU A 202 -3.12 17.59 -5.34
N PRO A 203 -4.29 18.18 -5.01
CA PRO A 203 -4.63 18.60 -3.65
C PRO A 203 -4.58 17.48 -2.61
N GLU A 204 -4.91 16.25 -2.99
CA GLU A 204 -4.87 15.06 -2.13
C GLU A 204 -3.47 14.82 -1.55
N TYR A 205 -2.41 15.07 -2.33
CA TYR A 205 -1.02 14.98 -1.89
C TYR A 205 -0.78 15.92 -0.72
N ALA A 206 -1.21 17.18 -0.85
CA ALA A 206 -1.05 18.19 0.19
C ALA A 206 -1.83 17.85 1.46
N VAL A 207 -3.00 17.21 1.36
CA VAL A 207 -3.76 16.73 2.53
C VAL A 207 -3.01 15.63 3.26
N LEU A 208 -2.52 14.62 2.51
CA LEU A 208 -1.80 13.50 3.11
C LEU A 208 -0.47 13.93 3.75
N SER A 209 0.26 14.83 3.08
CA SER A 209 1.56 15.32 3.53
C SER A 209 1.47 16.50 4.50
N ALA A 210 0.27 16.97 4.85
CA ALA A 210 0.11 18.11 5.75
C ALA A 210 0.76 17.80 7.11
N PRO A 211 1.65 18.67 7.63
CA PRO A 211 2.21 18.46 8.94
C PRO A 211 1.14 18.52 10.02
N TRP A 212 1.32 17.76 11.09
CA TRP A 212 0.54 17.86 12.32
C TRP A 212 1.36 18.46 13.45
N ALA A 213 0.69 19.18 14.34
CA ALA A 213 1.30 19.79 15.51
C ALA A 213 1.24 18.88 16.75
N ALA A 214 2.12 19.14 17.72
CA ALA A 214 1.96 18.55 19.05
C ALA A 214 0.61 19.00 19.66
N GLY A 215 -0.13 18.04 20.22
CA GLY A 215 -1.49 18.19 20.74
C GLY A 215 -2.59 17.88 19.72
N GLU A 216 -2.31 17.85 18.42
CA GLU A 216 -3.30 17.51 17.39
C GLU A 216 -3.69 16.03 17.50
N GLN A 217 -4.98 15.76 17.69
CA GLN A 217 -5.54 14.41 17.90
C GLN A 217 -4.77 13.57 18.94
N GLY A 218 -4.18 14.21 19.96
CA GLY A 218 -3.44 13.53 21.02
C GLY A 218 -1.99 13.17 20.70
N CYS A 219 -1.45 13.58 19.55
CA CYS A 219 -0.02 13.43 19.25
C CYS A 219 0.83 14.21 20.25
N LEU A 220 1.84 13.57 20.86
CA LEU A 220 2.75 14.25 21.78
C LEU A 220 3.85 15.05 21.04
N GLN A 221 4.08 14.73 19.78
CA GLN A 221 5.12 15.34 18.95
C GLN A 221 4.54 15.73 17.59
N ALA A 222 5.07 16.80 17.00
CA ALA A 222 4.80 17.15 15.61
C ALA A 222 5.36 16.08 14.66
N GLY A 223 4.84 16.06 13.44
CA GLY A 223 5.33 15.19 12.37
C GLY A 223 4.57 15.36 11.07
N GLN A 224 4.95 14.57 10.07
CA GLN A 224 4.30 14.51 8.77
C GLN A 224 4.62 13.19 8.05
N TRP A 225 3.86 12.90 6.99
CA TRP A 225 4.31 11.95 5.97
C TRP A 225 5.36 12.59 5.07
N ARG A 226 6.39 11.83 4.70
CA ARG A 226 7.47 12.27 3.80
C ARG A 226 7.47 11.37 2.57
N ASN A 227 7.38 11.96 1.39
CA ASN A 227 7.52 11.20 0.15
C ASN A 227 8.98 10.73 0.02
N SER A 228 9.18 9.41 -0.07
CA SER A 228 10.53 8.82 -0.13
C SER A 228 11.29 9.20 -1.40
N TRP A 229 10.60 9.45 -2.52
CA TRP A 229 11.24 9.96 -3.73
C TRP A 229 11.84 11.35 -3.49
N ASP A 230 11.05 12.28 -2.93
CA ASP A 230 11.50 13.66 -2.66
C ASP A 230 12.67 13.71 -1.67
N LEU A 231 12.78 12.73 -0.76
CA LEU A 231 13.92 12.62 0.16
C LEU A 231 15.24 12.29 -0.58
N LEU A 232 15.18 11.42 -1.59
CA LEU A 232 16.35 10.98 -2.35
C LEU A 232 16.66 11.88 -3.54
N HIS A 233 15.64 12.48 -4.14
CA HIS A 233 15.72 13.28 -5.36
C HIS A 233 15.01 14.64 -5.21
N PRO A 234 15.46 15.52 -4.29
CA PRO A 234 14.77 16.78 -4.02
C PRO A 234 14.59 17.63 -5.28
N GLY A 235 13.35 18.05 -5.54
CA GLY A 235 12.99 18.90 -6.68
C GLY A 235 12.93 18.19 -8.03
N GLN A 236 13.13 16.87 -8.09
CA GLN A 236 12.95 16.09 -9.30
C GLN A 236 11.57 15.42 -9.30
N PRO A 237 10.82 15.43 -10.41
CA PRO A 237 9.56 14.70 -10.48
C PRO A 237 9.81 13.19 -10.36
N GLN A 238 8.91 12.49 -9.65
CA GLN A 238 8.92 11.03 -9.64
C GLN A 238 8.70 10.50 -11.07
N PRO A 239 9.39 9.42 -11.49
CA PRO A 239 9.08 8.73 -12.73
C PRO A 239 7.61 8.30 -12.76
N PRO A 240 6.97 8.36 -13.94
CA PRO A 240 5.59 7.91 -14.06
C PRO A 240 5.49 6.41 -13.78
N THR A 241 4.36 6.01 -13.22
CA THR A 241 4.03 4.63 -12.87
C THR A 241 2.73 4.17 -13.51
N PHE A 242 1.96 5.07 -14.11
CA PHE A 242 0.71 4.76 -14.77
C PHE A 242 0.59 5.49 -16.11
N ARG A 243 -0.16 4.89 -17.03
CA ARG A 243 -0.34 5.37 -18.42
C ARG A 243 0.96 5.49 -19.19
N LEU A 244 1.90 4.55 -19.02
CA LEU A 244 3.09 4.48 -19.88
C LEU A 244 2.76 3.78 -21.19
N VAL A 245 2.11 2.62 -21.10
CA VAL A 245 1.74 1.75 -22.23
C VAL A 245 0.25 1.90 -22.54
N ASP A 246 -0.64 1.66 -21.57
CA ASP A 246 -2.08 1.89 -21.74
C ASP A 246 -2.43 3.38 -21.65
N ARG A 247 -3.01 3.96 -22.71
CA ARG A 247 -3.46 5.37 -22.75
C ARG A 247 -4.97 5.53 -22.63
N THR A 248 -5.70 4.44 -22.39
CA THR A 248 -7.17 4.45 -22.26
C THR A 248 -7.65 5.42 -21.17
N TRP A 249 -6.85 5.56 -20.10
CA TRP A 249 -7.18 6.33 -18.89
C TRP A 249 -6.58 7.75 -18.88
N GLY A 250 -6.00 8.19 -19.99
CA GLY A 250 -5.43 9.53 -20.15
C GLY A 250 -4.24 9.56 -21.10
N ALA A 251 -4.03 10.73 -21.72
CA ALA A 251 -3.00 10.91 -22.73
C ALA A 251 -1.57 10.86 -22.16
N GLU A 252 -1.34 11.43 -20.98
CA GLU A 252 0.00 11.63 -20.42
C GLU A 252 0.34 10.64 -19.30
N PRO A 253 1.57 10.12 -19.21
CA PRO A 253 2.00 9.30 -18.08
C PRO A 253 1.95 10.10 -16.78
N GLY A 254 1.58 9.46 -15.68
CA GLY A 254 1.54 10.08 -14.36
C GLY A 254 2.18 9.20 -13.29
N ALA A 255 2.62 9.81 -12.20
CA ALA A 255 3.11 9.11 -11.01
C ALA A 255 2.00 9.05 -9.95
N CYS A 256 1.35 7.91 -9.79
CA CYS A 256 0.30 7.71 -8.78
C CYS A 256 0.61 6.56 -7.80
N ASP A 257 1.64 5.76 -8.08
CA ASP A 257 2.16 4.76 -7.14
C ASP A 257 3.25 5.42 -6.30
N LEU A 258 2.92 5.74 -5.05
CA LEU A 258 3.77 6.53 -4.16
C LEU A 258 4.24 5.69 -2.96
N LEU A 259 5.42 6.00 -2.42
CA LEU A 259 5.89 5.43 -1.15
C LEU A 259 6.21 6.57 -0.17
N TRP A 260 5.43 6.63 0.90
CA TRP A 260 5.56 7.58 2.00
C TRP A 260 6.24 6.92 3.18
N VAL A 261 7.09 7.67 3.89
CA VAL A 261 7.73 7.24 5.12
C VAL A 261 7.39 8.20 6.26
N SER A 262 7.24 7.66 7.46
CA SER A 262 7.16 8.46 8.68
C SER A 262 8.46 9.24 8.90
N ASP A 263 8.42 10.38 9.59
CA ASP A 263 9.64 11.14 9.94
C ASP A 263 10.72 10.28 10.61
N SER A 264 10.30 9.32 11.44
CA SER A 264 11.18 8.39 12.15
C SER A 264 11.95 7.42 11.23
N LEU A 265 11.60 7.34 9.94
CA LEU A 265 12.27 6.51 8.95
C LEU A 265 13.02 7.32 7.89
N CYS A 266 12.97 8.66 7.92
CA CYS A 266 13.61 9.49 6.89
C CYS A 266 15.11 9.20 6.71
N GLN A 267 15.84 9.04 7.81
CA GLN A 267 17.28 8.76 7.77
C GLN A 267 17.61 7.33 7.34
N HIS A 268 16.60 6.46 7.30
CA HIS A 268 16.74 5.08 6.86
C HIS A 268 16.43 4.90 5.38
N VAL A 269 15.94 5.92 4.66
CA VAL A 269 15.68 5.83 3.23
C VAL A 269 17.00 5.81 2.46
N GLN A 270 17.28 4.68 1.79
CA GLN A 270 18.56 4.46 1.10
C GLN A 270 18.44 4.46 -0.42
N ALA A 271 17.37 3.88 -0.97
CA ALA A 271 17.17 3.79 -2.40
C ALA A 271 15.70 3.71 -2.78
N TRP A 272 15.40 4.14 -4.01
CA TRP A 272 14.10 4.04 -4.65
C TRP A 272 14.29 3.55 -6.08
N ARG A 273 13.48 2.59 -6.53
CA ARG A 273 13.57 1.97 -7.86
C ARG A 273 12.20 1.83 -8.48
N VAL A 274 12.15 1.88 -9.81
CA VAL A 274 10.98 1.58 -10.62
C VAL A 274 11.42 0.78 -11.84
N ASP A 275 10.60 -0.16 -12.29
CA ASP A 275 10.73 -0.73 -13.65
C ASP A 275 9.71 -0.06 -14.57
N SER A 276 10.14 0.98 -15.29
CA SER A 276 9.27 1.71 -16.23
C SER A 276 9.04 0.98 -17.56
N THR A 277 9.58 -0.23 -17.73
CA THR A 277 9.52 -0.98 -19.00
C THR A 277 8.66 -2.23 -18.94
N THR A 278 8.35 -2.72 -17.74
CA THR A 278 7.50 -3.90 -17.59
C THR A 278 6.08 -3.64 -18.12
N GLU A 279 5.52 -4.64 -18.79
CA GLU A 279 4.14 -4.67 -19.30
C GLU A 279 3.29 -5.71 -18.57
N ALA A 280 3.79 -6.21 -17.44
CA ALA A 280 3.13 -7.24 -16.64
C ALA A 280 1.86 -6.76 -15.93
N SER A 281 1.69 -5.43 -15.82
CA SER A 281 0.48 -4.68 -15.47
C SER A 281 0.47 -3.39 -16.30
N ASP A 282 -0.64 -2.66 -16.28
CA ASP A 282 -0.76 -1.27 -16.74
C ASP A 282 -0.10 -0.23 -15.80
N HIS A 283 0.30 -0.66 -14.60
CA HIS A 283 1.11 0.09 -13.66
C HIS A 283 2.54 -0.47 -13.54
N GLN A 284 3.47 0.40 -13.14
CA GLN A 284 4.87 0.05 -12.93
C GLN A 284 5.16 -0.23 -11.43
N PRO A 285 5.87 -1.31 -11.10
CA PRO A 285 6.25 -1.60 -9.73
C PRO A 285 7.28 -0.59 -9.22
N VAL A 286 7.09 -0.14 -7.98
CA VAL A 286 8.01 0.76 -7.27
C VAL A 286 8.55 0.10 -6.02
N MET A 287 9.84 0.29 -5.72
CA MET A 287 10.52 -0.34 -4.59
C MET A 287 11.33 0.66 -3.78
N LEU A 288 11.18 0.59 -2.46
CA LEU A 288 11.92 1.37 -1.47
C LEU A 288 12.85 0.46 -0.67
N THR A 289 14.10 0.89 -0.51
CA THR A 289 15.08 0.27 0.39
C THR A 289 15.24 1.14 1.63
N LEU A 290 15.04 0.52 2.79
CA LEU A 290 15.35 1.06 4.10
C LEU A 290 16.55 0.34 4.74
N GLY A 291 17.40 1.04 5.48
CA GLY A 291 18.45 0.41 6.30
C GLY A 291 19.27 1.37 7.14
#